data_AF-D5T4H4-F1
#
_entry.id   AF-D5T4H4-F1
#
_cell.length_a   1.000
_cell.length_b   1.000
_cell.length_c   1.000
_cell.angle_alpha   90.00
_cell.angle_beta   90.00
_cell.angle_gamma   90.00
#
_symmetry.space_group_name_H-M   'P 1'
#
loop_
_entity.id
_entity.type
_entity.pdbx_description
1 polymer ?
#
loop_
_entity_poly.entity_id
_entity_poly.type
_entity_poly.pdbx_seq_one_letter_code
_entity_poly.pdbx_strand_id
1 'polypeptide(L)'
;MAENMIINDLERDDLEIAIWKINEAKNILNGVIGNTADTDFMAELEVATSDLDDFTEKLRSVKNKSQVMDFVEYRDRFLNN
;
A
#
# COMPACT_ATOMS: atom_id res chain seq x y z
N MET A 1 -10.64 24.25 5.97
CA MET A 1 -9.50 24.13 5.04
C MET A 1 -8.97 22.72 5.25
N ALA A 2 -9.02 21.86 4.24
CA ALA A 2 -8.32 20.58 4.33
C ALA A 2 -6.84 20.92 4.29
N GLU A 3 -6.07 20.54 5.32
CA GLU A 3 -4.61 20.51 5.19
C GLU A 3 -4.30 19.62 3.99
N ASN A 4 -3.70 20.19 2.95
CA ASN A 4 -3.12 19.39 1.89
C ASN A 4 -2.03 18.54 2.55
N MET A 5 -2.32 17.25 2.70
CA MET A 5 -1.36 16.28 3.20
C MET A 5 -0.30 16.10 2.10
N ILE A 6 0.82 16.83 2.22
CA ILE A 6 1.99 16.66 1.36
C ILE A 6 2.78 15.49 1.95
N ILE A 7 2.72 14.33 1.28
CA ILE A 7 3.61 13.21 1.60
C ILE A 7 4.95 13.53 0.95
N ASN A 8 5.97 13.77 1.77
CA ASN A 8 7.31 14.04 1.26
C ASN A 8 7.98 12.75 0.70
N ASP A 9 9.12 12.90 0.02
CA ASP A 9 9.82 11.76 -0.60
C ASP A 9 10.18 10.65 0.41
N LEU A 10 10.58 11.00 1.63
CA LEU A 10 10.91 10.02 2.68
C LEU A 10 9.66 9.23 3.10
N GLU A 11 8.52 9.91 3.26
CA GLU A 11 7.27 9.25 3.61
C GLU A 11 6.73 8.38 2.45
N ARG A 12 7.03 8.72 1.20
CA ARG A 12 6.75 7.86 0.05
C ARG A 12 7.61 6.61 0.03
N ASP A 13 8.90 6.74 0.33
CA ASP A 13 9.82 5.61 0.44
C ASP A 13 9.42 4.68 1.60
N ASP A 14 9.02 5.25 2.74
CA ASP A 14 8.50 4.49 3.88
C ASP A 14 7.21 3.72 3.51
N LEU A 15 6.31 4.33 2.72
CA LEU A 15 5.13 3.66 2.17
C LEU A 15 5.50 2.52 1.22
N GLU A 16 6.51 2.71 0.35
CA GLU A 16 7.01 1.63 -0.51
C GLU A 16 7.59 0.47 0.30
N ILE A 17 8.38 0.76 1.34
CA ILE A 17 8.93 -0.24 2.25
C ILE A 17 7.81 -0.99 2.98
N ALA A 18 6.79 -0.29 3.46
CA ALA A 18 5.64 -0.91 4.10
C ALA A 18 4.88 -1.85 3.15
N ILE A 19 4.60 -1.40 1.91
CA ILE A 19 4.00 -2.21 0.86
C ILE A 19 4.87 -3.45 0.58
N TRP A 20 6.18 -3.31 0.50
CA TRP A 20 7.10 -4.42 0.25
C TRP A 20 7.05 -5.46 1.38
N LYS A 21 7.13 -5.04 2.64
CA LYS A 21 7.04 -5.94 3.80
C LYS A 21 5.71 -6.68 3.89
N ILE A 22 4.60 -6.02 3.56
CA ILE A 22 3.29 -6.67 3.51
C ILE A 22 3.26 -7.76 2.43
N ASN A 23 3.79 -7.48 1.24
CA ASN A 23 3.87 -8.48 0.17
C ASN A 23 4.77 -9.67 0.57
N GLU A 24 5.86 -9.43 1.28
CA GLU A 24 6.69 -10.51 1.84
C GLU A 24 5.90 -11.37 2.83
N ALA A 25 5.17 -10.75 3.77
CA ALA A 25 4.32 -11.46 4.71
C ALA A 25 3.25 -12.31 3.99
N LYS A 26 2.61 -11.76 2.95
CA LYS A 26 1.65 -12.52 2.12
C LYS A 26 2.27 -13.73 1.44
N ASN A 27 3.49 -13.61 0.93
CA ASN A 27 4.19 -14.74 0.32
C ASN A 27 4.47 -15.85 1.34
N ILE A 28 4.82 -15.48 2.57
CA ILE A 28 5.00 -16.43 3.67
C ILE A 28 3.67 -17.12 4.00
N LEU A 29 2.57 -16.34 4.14
CA LEU A 29 1.23 -16.88 4.42
C LEU A 29 0.76 -17.84 3.33
N ASN A 30 0.92 -17.48 2.06
CA ASN A 30 0.62 -18.35 0.93
C ASN A 30 1.44 -19.66 0.95
N GLY A 31 2.70 -19.59 1.39
CA GLY A 31 3.52 -20.76 1.61
C GLY A 31 2.99 -21.67 2.72
N VAL A 32 2.42 -21.10 3.79
CA VAL A 32 1.78 -21.86 4.88
C VAL A 32 0.47 -22.51 4.40
N ILE A 33 -0.37 -21.74 3.70
CA ILE A 33 -1.64 -22.22 3.09
C ILE A 33 -1.39 -23.44 2.20
N GLY A 34 -0.41 -23.37 1.30
CA GLY A 34 -0.10 -24.47 0.39
C GLY A 34 0.45 -25.74 1.05
N ASN A 35 0.84 -25.68 2.33
CA ASN A 35 1.46 -26.79 3.06
C ASN A 35 0.63 -27.29 4.26
N THR A 36 -0.51 -26.67 4.57
CA THR A 36 -1.38 -27.13 5.65
C THR A 36 -2.38 -28.18 5.16
N ALA A 37 -2.66 -29.18 6.00
CA ALA A 37 -3.76 -30.14 5.78
C ALA A 37 -5.04 -29.74 6.54
N ASP A 38 -4.96 -28.71 7.39
CA ASP A 38 -6.08 -28.17 8.14
C ASP A 38 -6.85 -27.15 7.27
N THR A 39 -8.05 -27.54 6.85
CA THR A 39 -8.89 -26.76 5.94
C THR A 39 -9.49 -25.52 6.58
N ASP A 40 -9.78 -25.56 7.88
CA ASP A 40 -10.36 -24.42 8.59
C ASP A 40 -9.28 -23.36 8.79
N PHE A 41 -8.08 -23.78 9.21
CA PHE A 41 -6.92 -22.90 9.29
C PHE A 41 -6.53 -22.32 7.92
N MET A 42 -6.60 -23.12 6.85
CA MET A 42 -6.35 -22.66 5.48
C MET A 42 -7.32 -21.53 5.09
N ALA A 43 -8.61 -21.70 5.35
CA ALA A 43 -9.63 -20.70 5.02
C ALA A 43 -9.43 -19.39 5.80
N GLU A 44 -9.06 -19.47 7.09
CA GLU A 44 -8.74 -18.28 7.89
C GLU A 44 -7.53 -17.51 7.31
N LEU A 45 -6.49 -18.23 6.89
CA LEU A 45 -5.31 -17.61 6.29
C LEU A 45 -5.60 -17.02 4.91
N GLU A 46 -6.48 -17.63 4.11
CA GLU A 46 -6.90 -17.08 2.81
C GLU A 46 -7.63 -15.73 2.99
N VAL A 47 -8.53 -15.64 3.98
CA VAL A 47 -9.22 -14.38 4.32
C VAL A 47 -8.21 -13.32 4.76
N ALA A 48 -7.30 -13.66 5.68
CA ALA A 48 -6.26 -12.74 6.14
C ALA A 48 -5.36 -12.26 4.99
N THR A 49 -5.04 -13.15 4.05
CA THR A 49 -4.22 -12.80 2.88
C THR A 49 -4.96 -11.85 1.93
N SER A 50 -6.28 -12.03 1.75
CA SER A 50 -7.14 -11.12 0.99
C SER A 50 -7.22 -9.73 1.64
N ASP A 51 -7.37 -9.65 2.95
CA ASP A 51 -7.40 -8.37 3.67
C ASP A 51 -6.08 -7.59 3.52
N LEU A 52 -4.95 -8.31 3.46
CA LEU A 52 -3.65 -7.72 3.19
C LEU A 52 -3.50 -7.19 1.75
N ASP A 53 -4.15 -7.83 0.77
CA ASP A 53 -4.22 -7.30 -0.61
C ASP A 53 -4.96 -5.97 -0.64
N ASP A 54 -6.16 -5.95 -0.08
CA ASP A 54 -7.00 -4.75 0.00
C ASP A 54 -6.27 -3.59 0.70
N PHE A 55 -5.56 -3.89 1.79
CA PHE A 55 -4.78 -2.90 2.52
C PHE A 55 -3.60 -2.38 1.69
N THR A 56 -2.90 -3.26 0.98
CA THR A 56 -1.77 -2.89 0.10
C THR A 56 -2.23 -2.01 -1.06
N GLU A 57 -3.40 -2.30 -1.66
CA GLU A 57 -3.99 -1.47 -2.69
C GLU A 57 -4.36 -0.07 -2.19
N LYS A 58 -4.92 0.04 -0.98
CA LYS A 58 -5.20 1.33 -0.33
C LYS A 58 -3.92 2.14 -0.14
N LEU A 59 -2.82 1.53 0.31
CA LEU A 59 -1.53 2.22 0.46
C LEU A 59 -0.98 2.70 -0.90
N ARG A 60 -1.06 1.87 -1.94
CA ARG A 60 -0.68 2.26 -3.31
C ARG A 60 -1.52 3.44 -3.81
N SER A 61 -2.83 3.44 -3.52
CA SER A 61 -3.72 4.56 -3.87
C SER A 61 -3.31 5.86 -3.16
N VAL A 62 -2.98 5.81 -1.87
CA VAL A 62 -2.51 6.97 -1.10
C VAL A 62 -1.22 7.52 -1.71
N LYS A 63 -0.24 6.65 -2.00
CA LYS A 63 1.01 7.04 -2.65
C LYS A 63 0.79 7.69 -4.02
N ASN A 64 -0.06 7.11 -4.86
CA ASN A 64 -0.32 7.66 -6.19
C ASN A 64 -1.04 9.02 -6.10
N LYS A 65 -1.97 9.18 -5.14
CA LYS A 65 -2.66 10.45 -4.91
C LYS A 65 -1.69 11.55 -4.47
N SER A 66 -0.73 11.24 -3.59
CA SER A 66 0.27 12.24 -3.18
C SER A 66 1.15 12.70 -4.33
N GLN A 67 1.57 11.78 -5.22
CA GLN A 67 2.31 12.15 -6.43
C GLN A 67 1.54 13.09 -7.36
N VAL A 68 0.23 12.87 -7.54
CA VAL A 68 -0.62 13.76 -8.34
C VAL A 68 -0.75 15.13 -7.67
N MET A 69 -0.92 15.18 -6.35
CA MET A 69 -1.01 16.44 -5.61
C MET A 69 0.26 17.28 -5.73
N ASP A 70 1.43 16.67 -5.59
CA ASP A 70 2.72 17.36 -5.77
C ASP A 70 2.86 17.97 -7.17
N PHE A 71 2.44 17.23 -8.20
CA PHE A 71 2.47 17.72 -9.58
C PHE A 71 1.54 18.91 -9.79
N VAL A 72 0.32 18.87 -9.25
CA VAL A 72 -0.65 19.98 -9.35
C VAL A 72 -0.08 21.22 -8.67
N GLU A 73 0.50 21.09 -7.47
CA GLU A 73 1.13 22.21 -6.77
C GLU A 73 2.34 22.77 -7.53
N TYR A 74 3.19 21.91 -8.11
CA TYR A 74 4.30 22.34 -8.95
C TYR A 74 3.82 23.13 -10.17
N ARG A 75 2.80 22.60 -10.89
CA ARG A 75 2.20 23.29 -12.04
C ARG A 75 1.66 24.66 -11.66
N ASP A 76 0.90 24.73 -10.57
CA ASP A 76 0.26 25.98 -10.14
C ASP A 76 1.29 27.03 -9.70
N ARG A 77 2.43 26.61 -9.13
CA ARG A 77 3.50 27.53 -8.72
C ARG A 77 4.39 28.01 -9.87
N PHE A 78 4.67 27.16 -10.86
CA PHE A 78 5.76 27.42 -11.82
C PHE A 78 5.34 27.46 -13.30
N LEU A 79 4.20 26.86 -13.67
CA LEU A 79 3.80 26.73 -15.08
C LEU A 79 2.64 27.63 -15.49
N ASN A 80 1.86 28.18 -14.54
CA ASN A 80 0.71 29.06 -14.81
C ASN A 80 0.97 30.54 -14.50
N ASN A 81 2.24 31.00 -14.55
CA ASN A 81 2.60 32.42 -14.49
C ASN A 81 2.71 33.02 -15.91
#